data_AF-F2R495-F1
#
_entry.id   AF-F2R495-F1
#
_cell.length_a   1.000
_cell.length_b   1.000
_cell.length_c   1.000
_cell.angle_alpha   90.00
_cell.angle_beta   90.00
_cell.angle_gamma   90.00
#
_symmetry.space_group_name_H-M   'P 1'
#
loop_
_entity.id
_entity.type
_entity.pdbx_description
1 polymer ?
#
loop_
_entity_poly.entity_id
_entity_poly.type
_entity_poly.pdbx_seq_one_letter_code
_entity_poly.pdbx_strand_id
1 'polypeptide(L)'
;MTKTGTTTVSIGDRATYTVVVANSVASTATATGVTLTDTLSGAGGTIVSAVPLQGTCTTTATGATCALGSLAPGASTTVTVTAEPRAVGTLTDTVGVSGTPQDPMTSNNTAVATTSVNNARACTIIGTSGPDTLNGGFGNDVICGLGGNDTIRASYGNDTVHGGFGNDNIDGGFGDDTLNGGPGNDTLTGYYGNDRLTTTDGVNGNDTANGGLGTDTCTTDPGDIRISCP
;
A
#
# COMPACT_ATOMS: atom_id res chain seq x y z
N MET A 1 8.40 -7.32 -23.58
CA MET A 1 8.41 -6.57 -22.30
C MET A 1 8.88 -7.46 -21.15
N THR A 2 9.23 -6.89 -20.00
CA THR A 2 9.50 -7.68 -18.77
C THR A 2 8.75 -7.09 -17.58
N LYS A 3 8.37 -7.94 -16.62
CA LYS A 3 7.71 -7.53 -15.38
C LYS A 3 8.38 -8.24 -14.20
N THR A 4 8.68 -7.49 -13.16
CA THR A 4 9.15 -7.99 -11.86
C THR A 4 8.25 -7.45 -10.77
N GLY A 5 8.21 -8.11 -9.61
CA GLY A 5 7.44 -7.64 -8.47
C GLY A 5 7.93 -8.18 -7.15
N THR A 6 7.46 -7.57 -6.06
CA THR A 6 7.67 -8.09 -4.70
C THR A 6 7.19 -9.54 -4.60
N THR A 7 7.98 -10.45 -4.03
CA THR A 7 7.63 -11.88 -3.99
C THR A 7 6.73 -12.24 -2.82
N THR A 8 6.84 -11.55 -1.68
CA THR A 8 6.05 -11.79 -0.48
C THR A 8 5.77 -10.49 0.26
N VAL A 9 4.54 -10.33 0.71
CA VAL A 9 4.07 -9.21 1.54
C VAL A 9 3.06 -9.72 2.56
N SER A 10 2.82 -8.95 3.62
CA SER A 10 1.71 -9.17 4.55
C SER A 10 0.56 -8.23 4.23
N ILE A 11 -0.65 -8.54 4.71
CA ILE A 11 -1.75 -7.57 4.75
C ILE A 11 -1.26 -6.31 5.50
N GLY A 12 -1.48 -5.14 4.90
CA GLY A 12 -1.00 -3.85 5.41
C GLY A 12 0.39 -3.42 4.91
N ASP A 13 1.05 -4.26 4.12
CA ASP A 13 2.22 -3.87 3.33
C ASP A 13 1.80 -3.57 1.88
N ARG A 14 2.63 -2.88 1.11
CA ARG A 14 2.41 -2.66 -0.33
C ARG A 14 3.30 -3.54 -1.19
N ALA A 15 2.73 -4.12 -2.24
CA ALA A 15 3.45 -4.83 -3.30
C ALA A 15 3.80 -3.86 -4.43
N THR A 16 5.05 -3.89 -4.89
CA THR A 16 5.53 -3.03 -5.98
C THR A 16 5.91 -3.88 -7.16
N TYR A 17 5.42 -3.51 -8.35
CA TYR A 17 5.71 -4.14 -9.62
C TYR A 17 6.38 -3.15 -10.56
N THR A 18 7.43 -3.59 -11.23
CA THR A 18 8.13 -2.79 -12.23
C THR A 18 7.98 -3.45 -13.59
N VAL A 19 7.40 -2.70 -14.52
CA VAL A 19 7.27 -3.12 -15.92
C VAL A 19 8.28 -2.35 -16.75
N VAL A 20 9.08 -3.06 -17.54
CA VAL A 20 9.95 -2.47 -18.56
C VAL A 20 9.33 -2.73 -19.94
N VAL A 21 9.00 -1.64 -20.62
CA VAL A 21 8.52 -1.63 -22.01
C VAL A 21 9.67 -1.17 -22.90
N ALA A 22 10.01 -1.96 -23.90
CA ALA A 22 11.12 -1.64 -24.80
C ALA A 22 10.72 -1.86 -26.25
N ASN A 23 11.17 -0.95 -27.12
CA ASN A 23 11.22 -1.21 -28.55
C ASN A 23 12.57 -1.88 -28.85
N SER A 24 12.53 -3.04 -29.49
CA SER A 24 13.72 -3.86 -29.74
C SER A 24 14.84 -3.06 -30.42
N VAL A 25 16.10 -3.34 -30.05
CA VAL A 25 17.27 -2.80 -30.76
C VAL A 25 17.34 -3.27 -32.22
N ALA A 26 16.68 -4.39 -32.55
CA ALA A 26 16.57 -4.90 -33.91
C ALA A 26 15.42 -4.27 -34.71
N SER A 27 14.60 -3.42 -34.08
CA SER A 27 13.51 -2.72 -34.75
C SER A 27 14.03 -1.68 -35.72
N THR A 28 13.33 -1.49 -36.83
CA THR A 28 13.64 -0.47 -37.85
C THR A 28 12.67 0.72 -37.80
N ALA A 29 11.67 0.68 -36.92
CA ALA A 29 10.64 1.69 -36.80
C ALA A 29 10.45 2.14 -35.35
N THR A 30 10.16 3.43 -35.17
CA THR A 30 9.69 3.97 -33.90
C THR A 30 8.30 3.39 -33.61
N ALA A 31 8.14 2.80 -32.42
CA ALA A 31 6.84 2.43 -31.91
C ALA A 31 6.15 3.71 -31.40
N THR A 32 4.91 3.95 -31.83
CA THR A 32 4.11 5.13 -31.50
C THR A 32 2.76 4.69 -30.96
N GLY A 33 2.14 5.54 -30.13
CA GLY A 33 0.89 5.19 -29.44
C GLY A 33 1.07 4.01 -28.48
N VAL A 34 2.26 3.86 -27.92
CA VAL A 34 2.57 2.78 -26.98
C VAL A 34 1.68 2.92 -25.76
N THR A 35 0.87 1.90 -25.51
CA THR A 35 -0.10 1.86 -24.42
C THR A 35 0.11 0.60 -23.60
N LEU A 36 0.21 0.76 -22.29
CA LEU A 36 0.31 -0.33 -21.33
C LEU A 36 -1.02 -0.46 -20.57
N THR A 37 -1.51 -1.68 -20.43
CA THR A 37 -2.67 -2.02 -19.61
C THR A 37 -2.25 -3.03 -18.56
N ASP A 38 -2.42 -2.70 -17.30
CA ASP A 38 -2.11 -3.55 -16.16
C ASP A 38 -3.40 -3.95 -15.44
N THR A 39 -3.50 -5.21 -15.00
CA THR A 39 -4.65 -5.76 -14.30
C THR A 39 -4.23 -6.59 -13.09
N LEU A 40 -4.83 -6.25 -11.96
CA LEU A 40 -4.63 -6.93 -10.69
C LEU A 40 -5.74 -7.95 -10.45
N SER A 41 -5.38 -9.15 -10.01
CA SER A 41 -6.33 -10.24 -9.73
C SER A 41 -5.83 -11.17 -8.63
N GLY A 42 -6.67 -12.11 -8.18
CA GLY A 42 -6.31 -13.09 -7.15
C GLY A 42 -6.70 -12.66 -5.74
N ALA A 43 -5.74 -12.57 -4.82
CA ALA A 43 -5.91 -12.39 -3.36
C ALA A 43 -6.59 -11.08 -2.89
N GLY A 44 -7.33 -10.39 -3.76
CA GLY A 44 -7.90 -9.09 -3.50
C GLY A 44 -6.83 -8.02 -3.33
N GLY A 45 -7.18 -6.77 -3.64
CA GLY A 45 -6.27 -5.66 -3.49
C GLY A 45 -6.65 -4.49 -4.36
N THR A 46 -6.03 -3.36 -4.06
CA THR A 46 -6.22 -2.12 -4.80
C THR A 46 -4.91 -1.66 -5.40
N ILE A 47 -4.91 -1.27 -6.68
CA ILE A 47 -3.83 -0.49 -7.26
C ILE A 47 -3.91 0.92 -6.66
N VAL A 48 -2.90 1.25 -5.85
CA VAL A 48 -2.78 2.55 -5.18
C VAL A 48 -2.17 3.57 -6.13
N SER A 49 -1.21 3.15 -6.96
CA SER A 49 -0.55 4.05 -7.91
C SER A 49 0.02 3.32 -9.12
N ALA A 50 0.11 4.03 -10.24
CA ALA A 50 0.87 3.63 -11.42
C ALA A 50 1.66 4.85 -11.91
N VAL A 51 2.99 4.79 -11.78
CA VAL A 51 3.88 5.91 -12.07
C VAL A 51 4.76 5.56 -13.27
N PRO A 52 4.55 6.19 -14.43
CA PRO A 52 5.37 5.95 -15.60
C PRO A 52 6.59 6.90 -15.60
N LEU A 53 7.71 6.44 -16.14
CA LEU A 53 8.88 7.30 -16.39
C LEU A 53 8.64 8.27 -17.56
N GLN A 54 7.74 7.91 -18.48
CA GLN A 54 7.28 8.78 -19.56
C GLN A 54 5.77 8.64 -19.81
N GLY A 55 5.12 9.75 -20.15
CA GLY A 55 3.69 9.77 -20.41
C GLY A 55 2.87 9.85 -19.13
N THR A 56 1.65 9.31 -19.15
CA THR A 56 0.70 9.39 -18.03
C THR A 56 -0.03 8.07 -17.83
N CYS A 57 -0.44 7.81 -16.59
CA CYS A 57 -1.28 6.66 -16.24
C CYS A 57 -2.58 7.12 -15.58
N THR A 58 -3.63 6.33 -15.77
CA THR A 58 -4.86 6.36 -14.97
C THR A 58 -5.01 5.03 -14.26
N THR A 59 -5.63 5.04 -13.08
CA THR A 59 -5.85 3.84 -12.27
C THR A 59 -7.33 3.66 -11.95
N THR A 60 -7.72 2.40 -11.81
CA THR A 60 -8.92 1.94 -11.13
C THR A 60 -8.49 1.02 -9.99
N ALA A 61 -9.44 0.48 -9.21
CA ALA A 61 -9.09 -0.38 -8.09
C ALA A 61 -8.26 -1.60 -8.52
N THR A 62 -8.51 -2.18 -9.70
CA THR A 62 -7.84 -3.41 -10.14
C THR A 62 -7.18 -3.27 -11.51
N GLY A 63 -6.99 -2.04 -11.99
CA GLY A 63 -6.36 -1.83 -13.29
C GLY A 63 -5.63 -0.51 -13.42
N ALA A 64 -4.62 -0.47 -14.27
CA ALA A 64 -3.91 0.73 -14.66
C ALA A 64 -3.82 0.80 -16.19
N THR A 65 -3.98 2.00 -16.76
CA THR A 65 -3.76 2.23 -18.19
C THR A 65 -2.81 3.39 -18.36
N CYS A 66 -1.71 3.16 -19.08
CA CYS A 66 -0.65 4.14 -19.27
C CYS A 66 -0.43 4.45 -20.75
N ALA A 67 -0.55 5.72 -21.11
CA ALA A 67 -0.17 6.23 -22.42
C ALA A 67 1.31 6.61 -22.39
N LEU A 68 2.16 5.73 -22.94
CA LEU A 68 3.62 5.86 -22.92
C LEU A 68 4.15 6.65 -24.14
N GLY A 69 3.33 6.94 -25.14
CA GLY A 69 3.75 7.76 -26.28
C GLY A 69 4.61 6.98 -27.28
N SER A 70 5.83 7.45 -27.56
CA SER A 70 6.70 6.88 -28.59
C SER A 70 8.00 6.33 -28.02
N LEU A 71 8.47 5.21 -28.58
CA LEU A 71 9.75 4.57 -28.27
C LEU A 71 10.54 4.35 -29.56
N ALA A 72 11.67 5.03 -29.70
CA ALA A 72 12.62 4.81 -30.80
C ALA A 72 13.20 3.39 -30.74
N PRO A 73 13.75 2.84 -31.84
CA PRO A 73 14.46 1.56 -31.81
C PRO A 73 15.53 1.53 -30.71
N GLY A 74 15.51 0.47 -29.90
CA GLY A 74 16.41 0.31 -28.75
C GLY A 74 16.05 1.12 -27.50
N ALA A 75 15.04 1.99 -27.54
CA ALA A 75 14.59 2.74 -26.37
C ALA A 75 13.70 1.89 -25.45
N SER A 76 13.72 2.21 -24.17
CA SER A 76 12.87 1.60 -23.15
C SER A 76 12.35 2.62 -22.16
N THR A 77 11.21 2.31 -21.55
CA THR A 77 10.62 3.07 -20.44
C THR A 77 10.08 2.13 -19.38
N THR A 78 9.83 2.66 -18.20
CA THR A 78 9.36 1.89 -17.05
C THR A 78 8.04 2.41 -16.52
N VAL A 79 7.21 1.51 -16.01
CA VAL A 79 6.04 1.83 -15.19
C VAL A 79 6.17 1.10 -13.86
N THR A 80 6.06 1.83 -12.77
CA THR A 80 6.01 1.26 -11.42
C THR A 80 4.57 1.26 -10.94
N VAL A 81 4.02 0.08 -10.67
CA VAL A 81 2.67 -0.12 -10.14
C VAL A 81 2.78 -0.52 -8.68
N THR A 82 2.04 0.16 -7.81
CA THR A 82 1.96 -0.18 -6.38
C THR A 82 0.56 -0.67 -6.07
N ALA A 83 0.47 -1.84 -5.45
CA ALA A 83 -0.79 -2.44 -5.03
C ALA A 83 -0.79 -2.74 -3.53
N GLU A 84 -1.95 -2.63 -2.92
CA GLU A 84 -2.18 -2.92 -1.51
C GLU A 84 -3.12 -4.13 -1.39
N PRO A 85 -2.60 -5.33 -1.04
CA PRO A 85 -3.39 -6.53 -0.91
C PRO A 85 -4.19 -6.56 0.38
N ARG A 86 -5.32 -7.27 0.33
CA ARG A 86 -6.34 -7.22 1.39
C ARG A 86 -6.84 -8.58 1.85
N ALA A 87 -6.40 -9.65 1.20
CA ALA A 87 -6.62 -11.01 1.67
C ALA A 87 -5.37 -11.88 1.42
N VAL A 88 -5.29 -12.98 2.18
CA VAL A 88 -4.24 -13.97 2.02
C VAL A 88 -4.40 -14.72 0.69
N GLY A 89 -3.28 -15.11 0.08
CA GLY A 89 -3.25 -15.89 -1.15
C GLY A 89 -2.26 -15.35 -2.16
N THR A 90 -2.51 -15.59 -3.44
CA THR A 90 -1.66 -15.09 -4.53
C THR A 90 -2.26 -13.86 -5.17
N LEU A 91 -1.58 -12.73 -5.06
CA LEU A 91 -1.85 -11.53 -5.85
C LEU A 91 -1.17 -11.68 -7.21
N THR A 92 -1.92 -11.52 -8.29
CA THR A 92 -1.43 -11.69 -9.66
C THR A 92 -1.57 -10.38 -10.43
N ASP A 93 -0.46 -9.87 -10.91
CA ASP A 93 -0.37 -8.60 -11.63
C ASP A 93 0.02 -8.90 -13.09
N THR A 94 -0.93 -8.66 -14.00
CA THR A 94 -0.81 -9.03 -15.41
C THR A 94 -0.77 -7.77 -16.25
N VAL A 95 0.30 -7.63 -17.02
CA VAL A 95 0.49 -6.48 -17.90
C VAL A 95 0.41 -6.89 -19.36
N GLY A 96 -0.23 -6.04 -20.16
CA GLY A 96 -0.21 -6.07 -21.62
C GLY A 96 0.35 -4.76 -22.18
N VAL A 97 1.00 -4.84 -23.33
CA VAL A 97 1.45 -3.66 -24.09
C VAL A 97 1.02 -3.74 -25.55
N SER A 98 0.68 -2.58 -26.12
CA SER A 98 0.37 -2.43 -27.53
C SER A 98 1.00 -1.14 -28.07
N GLY A 99 1.11 -1.03 -29.39
CA GLY A 99 1.65 0.13 -30.09
C GLY A 99 1.63 -0.05 -31.60
N THR A 100 2.10 0.96 -32.33
CA THR A 100 2.14 0.96 -33.81
C THR A 100 3.53 1.34 -34.33
N PRO A 101 4.10 0.63 -35.33
CA PRO A 101 3.61 -0.62 -35.92
C PRO A 101 3.44 -1.74 -34.89
N GLN A 102 2.56 -2.71 -35.20
CA GLN A 102 2.32 -3.83 -34.29
C GLN A 102 3.60 -4.64 -34.09
N ASP A 103 3.90 -5.01 -32.84
CA ASP A 103 5.00 -5.93 -32.55
C ASP A 103 4.78 -7.27 -33.29
N PRO A 104 5.71 -7.71 -34.15
CA PRO A 104 5.60 -9.00 -34.84
C PRO A 104 5.69 -10.20 -33.89
N MET A 105 6.25 -10.04 -32.69
CA MET A 105 6.37 -11.08 -31.66
C MET A 105 5.37 -10.88 -30.53
N THR A 106 4.08 -11.08 -30.81
CA THR A 106 3.00 -10.82 -29.84
C THR A 106 3.10 -11.61 -28.53
N SER A 107 3.82 -12.73 -28.48
CA SER A 107 4.01 -13.53 -27.27
C SER A 107 4.80 -12.81 -26.17
N ASN A 108 5.52 -11.73 -26.50
CA ASN A 108 6.28 -10.94 -25.53
C ASN A 108 5.57 -9.62 -25.15
N ASN A 109 4.33 -9.43 -25.62
CA ASN A 109 3.47 -8.27 -25.31
C ASN A 109 2.68 -8.44 -24.02
N THR A 110 2.86 -9.55 -23.32
CA THR A 110 2.23 -9.82 -22.03
C THR A 110 3.26 -10.35 -21.05
N ALA A 111 3.17 -9.94 -19.79
CA ALA A 111 3.96 -10.48 -18.71
C ALA A 111 3.12 -10.56 -17.42
N VAL A 112 3.47 -11.48 -16.54
CA VAL A 112 2.77 -11.70 -15.28
C VAL A 112 3.80 -11.74 -14.15
N ALA A 113 3.48 -11.10 -13.03
CA ALA A 113 4.20 -11.25 -11.77
C ALA A 113 3.22 -11.64 -10.67
N THR A 114 3.68 -12.43 -9.71
CA THR A 114 2.86 -12.90 -8.59
C THR A 114 3.52 -12.58 -7.27
N THR A 115 2.71 -12.15 -6.30
CA THR A 115 3.11 -11.90 -4.92
C THR A 115 2.33 -12.82 -3.99
N SER A 116 3.02 -13.49 -3.07
CA SER A 116 2.39 -14.23 -1.98
C SER A 116 1.99 -13.26 -0.87
N VAL A 117 0.71 -13.25 -0.50
CA VAL A 117 0.18 -12.43 0.60
C VAL A 117 -0.08 -13.31 1.80
N ASN A 118 0.54 -12.98 2.92
CA ASN A 118 0.29 -13.62 4.21
C ASN A 118 -0.43 -12.67 5.18
N ASN A 119 -0.81 -13.16 6.36
CA ASN A 119 -1.35 -12.34 7.44
C ASN A 119 -0.42 -12.38 8.67
N ALA A 120 0.83 -11.93 8.49
CA ALA A 120 1.83 -11.97 9.56
C ALA A 120 1.46 -11.14 10.80
N ARG A 121 0.67 -10.07 10.61
CA ARG A 121 0.15 -9.23 11.69
C ARG A 121 -1.06 -9.88 12.41
N ALA A 122 -1.60 -10.98 11.88
CA ALA A 122 -2.80 -11.64 12.38
C ALA A 122 -4.05 -10.73 12.42
N CYS A 123 -4.18 -9.81 11.47
CA CYS A 123 -5.33 -8.93 11.34
C CYS A 123 -6.65 -9.72 11.34
N THR A 124 -7.56 -9.38 12.24
CA THR A 124 -8.92 -9.93 12.33
C THR A 124 -9.96 -8.98 11.74
N ILE A 125 -9.69 -7.68 11.80
CA ILE A 125 -10.47 -6.60 11.18
C ILE A 125 -9.57 -5.91 10.17
N ILE A 126 -9.98 -5.89 8.90
CA ILE A 126 -9.17 -5.39 7.79
C ILE A 126 -9.96 -4.31 7.04
N GLY A 127 -9.41 -3.09 7.04
CA GLY A 127 -9.92 -1.93 6.32
C GLY A 127 -9.52 -1.90 4.86
N THR A 128 -9.70 -0.70 4.30
CA THR A 128 -9.60 -0.08 2.97
C THR A 128 -8.34 -0.21 2.14
N SER A 129 -8.30 0.54 1.05
CA SER A 129 -7.09 1.25 0.61
C SER A 129 -7.45 2.74 0.46
N GLY A 130 -8.56 3.11 1.11
CA GLY A 130 -9.21 4.40 1.14
C GLY A 130 -9.80 4.56 2.54
N PRO A 131 -10.50 5.67 2.83
CA PRO A 131 -10.89 6.00 4.21
C PRO A 131 -11.91 5.01 4.78
N ASP A 132 -11.64 4.52 6.00
CA ASP A 132 -12.53 3.62 6.73
C ASP A 132 -12.94 4.15 8.10
N THR A 133 -14.03 3.58 8.62
CA THR A 133 -14.37 3.63 10.04
C THR A 133 -14.45 2.21 10.58
N LEU A 134 -13.50 1.86 11.45
CA LEU A 134 -13.33 0.51 12.00
C LEU A 134 -13.61 0.49 13.50
N ASN A 135 -14.19 -0.60 14.00
CA ASN A 135 -14.51 -0.80 15.41
C ASN A 135 -14.21 -2.24 15.84
N GLY A 136 -13.36 -2.42 16.86
CA GLY A 136 -13.00 -3.72 17.44
C GLY A 136 -14.15 -4.31 18.26
N GLY A 137 -14.57 -3.57 19.29
CA GLY A 137 -15.73 -3.91 20.09
C GLY A 137 -15.35 -4.46 21.45
N PHE A 138 -15.60 -5.75 21.70
CA PHE A 138 -15.24 -6.39 22.97
C PHE A 138 -14.25 -7.51 22.71
N GLY A 139 -13.24 -7.62 23.57
CA GLY A 139 -12.20 -8.64 23.49
C GLY A 139 -10.94 -8.07 22.83
N ASN A 140 -9.90 -8.89 22.75
CA ASN A 140 -8.62 -8.45 22.19
C ASN A 140 -8.67 -8.56 20.67
N ASP A 141 -8.66 -7.44 19.98
CA ASP A 141 -8.77 -7.31 18.55
C ASP A 141 -7.42 -7.01 17.88
N VAL A 142 -7.29 -7.41 16.61
CA VAL A 142 -6.17 -7.03 15.75
C VAL A 142 -6.71 -6.31 14.52
N ILE A 143 -6.56 -5.00 14.49
CA ILE A 143 -7.15 -4.12 13.48
C ILE A 143 -6.07 -3.61 12.54
N CYS A 144 -6.31 -3.70 11.23
CA CYS A 144 -5.42 -3.20 10.19
C CYS A 144 -6.21 -2.28 9.25
N GLY A 145 -6.00 -0.96 9.33
CA GLY A 145 -6.66 0.06 8.52
C GLY A 145 -6.30 -0.02 7.03
N LEU A 146 -5.01 -0.31 6.78
CA LEU A 146 -4.37 -0.36 5.46
C LEU A 146 -4.13 1.05 4.91
N GLY A 147 -4.37 1.32 3.63
CA GLY A 147 -4.30 2.68 3.11
C GLY A 147 -5.60 3.42 3.35
N GLY A 148 -5.54 4.73 3.53
CA GLY A 148 -6.72 5.54 3.80
C GLY A 148 -6.43 6.60 4.85
N ASN A 149 -7.38 7.49 5.09
CA ASN A 149 -7.35 8.29 6.31
C ASN A 149 -8.42 7.67 7.21
N ASP A 150 -8.00 6.79 8.11
CA ASP A 150 -8.90 5.91 8.82
C ASP A 150 -9.33 6.51 10.16
N THR A 151 -10.51 6.13 10.62
CA THR A 151 -10.96 6.34 11.99
C THR A 151 -11.15 4.97 12.64
N ILE A 152 -10.29 4.65 13.59
CA ILE A 152 -10.24 3.32 14.21
C ILE A 152 -10.52 3.46 15.70
N ARG A 153 -11.47 2.66 16.21
CA ARG A 153 -11.74 2.53 17.64
C ARG A 153 -11.65 1.08 18.08
N ALA A 154 -10.64 0.71 18.84
CA ALA A 154 -10.43 -0.66 19.28
C ALA A 154 -11.45 -1.07 20.36
N SER A 155 -11.77 -0.14 21.27
CA SER A 155 -12.85 -0.20 22.27
C SER A 155 -12.47 -0.91 23.57
N TYR A 156 -12.84 -2.18 23.79
CA TYR A 156 -12.57 -2.87 25.06
C TYR A 156 -11.73 -4.12 24.82
N GLY A 157 -10.60 -4.22 25.48
CA GLY A 157 -9.69 -5.36 25.35
C GLY A 157 -8.25 -4.87 25.30
N ASN A 158 -7.30 -5.80 25.29
CA ASN A 158 -5.92 -5.45 24.99
C ASN A 158 -5.73 -5.60 23.49
N ASP A 159 -5.82 -4.49 22.76
CA ASP A 159 -5.94 -4.47 21.32
C ASP A 159 -4.60 -4.22 20.63
N THR A 160 -4.51 -4.63 19.37
CA THR A 160 -3.40 -4.27 18.48
C THR A 160 -3.94 -3.58 17.24
N VAL A 161 -3.58 -2.32 17.05
CA VAL A 161 -4.05 -1.51 15.92
C VAL A 161 -2.87 -1.09 15.05
N HIS A 162 -3.02 -1.31 13.74
CA HIS A 162 -2.17 -0.79 12.69
C HIS A 162 -3.02 0.13 11.81
N GLY A 163 -2.78 1.45 11.84
CA GLY A 163 -3.43 2.42 10.95
C GLY A 163 -3.08 2.10 9.51
N GLY A 164 -1.80 2.21 9.18
CA GLY A 164 -1.26 1.87 7.87
C GLY A 164 -0.82 3.13 7.15
N PHE A 165 -1.21 3.32 5.90
CA PHE A 165 -0.80 4.48 5.11
C PHE A 165 -1.89 5.54 5.07
N GLY A 166 -1.54 6.76 5.44
CA GLY A 166 -2.40 7.94 5.36
C GLY A 166 -2.55 8.56 6.74
N ASN A 167 -3.51 9.47 6.90
CA ASN A 167 -3.64 10.22 8.14
C ASN A 167 -4.72 9.59 9.01
N ASP A 168 -4.29 8.77 9.96
CA ASP A 168 -5.17 7.93 10.76
C ASP A 168 -5.50 8.55 12.12
N ASN A 169 -6.71 8.31 12.58
CA ASN A 169 -7.16 8.65 13.93
C ASN A 169 -7.50 7.36 14.68
N ILE A 170 -6.68 7.02 15.67
CA ILE A 170 -6.71 5.74 16.37
C ILE A 170 -7.02 5.96 17.85
N ASP A 171 -8.07 5.29 18.31
CA ASP A 171 -8.55 5.20 19.69
C ASP A 171 -8.37 3.76 20.18
N GLY A 172 -7.49 3.54 21.18
CA GLY A 172 -7.29 2.25 21.84
C GLY A 172 -8.50 1.90 22.71
N GLY A 173 -8.75 2.70 23.74
CA GLY A 173 -9.98 2.61 24.53
C GLY A 173 -9.70 2.09 25.93
N PHE A 174 -10.18 0.90 26.25
CA PHE A 174 -9.98 0.27 27.55
C PHE A 174 -9.12 -0.99 27.42
N GLY A 175 -7.97 -1.01 28.08
CA GLY A 175 -7.08 -2.15 28.17
C GLY A 175 -5.64 -1.74 27.89
N ASP A 176 -4.71 -2.68 27.98
CA ASP A 176 -3.31 -2.38 27.64
C ASP A 176 -3.13 -2.56 26.11
N ASP A 177 -3.14 -1.46 25.36
CA ASP A 177 -3.20 -1.47 23.90
C ASP A 177 -1.84 -1.29 23.22
N THR A 178 -1.71 -1.81 22.00
CA THR A 178 -0.58 -1.53 21.10
C THR A 178 -1.06 -0.84 19.84
N LEU A 179 -0.74 0.44 19.69
CA LEU A 179 -1.19 1.30 18.60
C LEU A 179 -0.01 1.70 17.72
N ASN A 180 -0.16 1.52 16.40
CA ASN A 180 0.81 1.95 15.39
C ASN A 180 0.09 2.77 14.32
N GLY A 181 0.47 4.04 14.17
CA GLY A 181 -0.07 4.93 13.12
C GLY A 181 0.35 4.45 11.74
N GLY A 182 1.66 4.42 11.50
CA GLY A 182 2.23 4.06 10.21
C GLY A 182 2.65 5.33 9.46
N PRO A 183 2.85 5.27 8.13
CA PRO A 183 3.20 6.46 7.37
C PRO A 183 2.05 7.44 7.19
N GLY A 184 2.26 8.71 7.53
CA GLY A 184 1.28 9.78 7.38
C GLY A 184 1.20 10.66 8.63
N ASN A 185 0.18 11.52 8.71
CA ASN A 185 -0.01 12.39 9.86
C ASN A 185 -1.06 11.77 10.79
N ASP A 186 -0.61 11.08 11.82
CA ASP A 186 -1.44 10.24 12.66
C ASP A 186 -1.76 10.86 14.02
N THR A 187 -2.92 10.52 14.54
CA THR A 187 -3.34 10.83 15.91
C THR A 187 -3.69 9.55 16.64
N LEU A 188 -2.89 9.18 17.64
CA LEU A 188 -3.09 8.00 18.48
C LEU A 188 -3.48 8.43 19.89
N THR A 189 -4.54 7.84 20.43
CA THR A 189 -4.96 7.99 21.82
C THR A 189 -5.16 6.61 22.46
N GLY A 190 -4.38 6.28 23.50
CA GLY A 190 -4.48 5.02 24.24
C GLY A 190 -5.71 4.95 25.16
N TYR A 191 -6.05 6.08 25.80
CA TYR A 191 -7.15 6.25 26.76
C TYR A 191 -6.89 5.61 28.13
N TYR A 192 -7.32 4.36 28.38
CA TYR A 192 -7.21 3.73 29.69
C TYR A 192 -6.38 2.45 29.60
N GLY A 193 -5.28 2.38 30.34
CA GLY A 193 -4.43 1.20 30.38
C GLY A 193 -2.97 1.57 30.38
N ASN A 194 -2.09 0.60 30.20
CA ASN A 194 -0.67 0.85 29.97
C ASN A 194 -0.36 0.61 28.50
N ASP A 195 -0.38 1.68 27.73
CA ASP A 195 -0.43 1.59 26.28
C ASP A 195 0.96 1.71 25.65
N ARG A 196 1.09 1.13 24.46
CA ARG A 196 2.27 1.27 23.60
C ARG A 196 1.87 1.92 22.28
N LEU A 197 2.25 3.18 22.11
CA LEU A 197 1.97 3.96 20.90
C LEU A 197 3.25 4.12 20.07
N THR A 198 3.15 3.93 18.76
CA THR A 198 4.25 4.14 17.80
C THR A 198 3.76 4.97 16.61
N THR A 199 4.44 6.07 16.31
CA THR A 199 4.18 6.92 15.13
C THR A 199 5.41 7.06 14.23
N THR A 200 6.48 6.29 14.49
CA THR A 200 7.73 6.42 13.72
C THR A 200 7.55 6.05 12.25
N ASP A 201 7.65 7.04 11.37
CA ASP A 201 7.59 6.89 9.92
C ASP A 201 8.72 7.63 9.17
N GLY A 202 9.59 8.34 9.89
CA GLY A 202 10.71 9.10 9.38
C GLY A 202 10.38 10.54 8.97
N VAL A 203 9.17 11.02 9.28
CA VAL A 203 8.76 12.40 9.12
C VAL A 203 8.72 13.05 10.51
N ASN A 204 9.15 14.32 10.59
CA ASN A 204 9.26 15.02 11.86
C ASN A 204 8.06 15.94 12.09
N GLY A 205 7.37 15.82 13.22
CA GLY A 205 6.41 16.80 13.71
C GLY A 205 5.04 16.76 13.00
N ASN A 206 4.70 15.62 12.42
CA ASN A 206 3.41 15.35 11.78
C ASN A 206 2.43 14.64 12.70
N ASP A 207 2.91 13.98 13.76
CA ASP A 207 2.09 13.05 14.54
C ASP A 207 1.79 13.52 15.96
N THR A 208 0.74 12.94 16.53
CA THR A 208 0.36 13.09 17.94
C THR A 208 0.15 11.72 18.58
N ALA A 209 0.89 11.44 19.65
CA ALA A 209 0.70 10.25 20.49
C ALA A 209 0.29 10.67 21.91
N ASN A 210 -0.90 10.26 22.34
CA ASN A 210 -1.45 10.52 23.66
C ASN A 210 -1.71 9.20 24.40
N GLY A 211 -0.89 8.86 25.39
CA GLY A 211 -1.04 7.62 26.17
C GLY A 211 -2.37 7.59 26.93
N GLY A 212 -2.69 8.66 27.65
CA GLY A 212 -3.92 8.75 28.43
C GLY A 212 -3.67 8.45 29.92
N LEU A 213 -4.50 7.60 30.50
CA LEU A 213 -4.46 7.20 31.90
C LEU A 213 -3.74 5.86 32.06
N GLY A 214 -2.60 5.89 32.75
CA GLY A 214 -1.84 4.71 33.12
C GLY A 214 -0.36 4.96 32.94
N THR A 215 0.42 3.89 32.69
CA THR A 215 1.86 3.99 32.44
C THR A 215 2.15 3.65 30.98
N ASP A 216 2.23 4.68 30.15
CA ASP A 216 2.29 4.51 28.70
C ASP A 216 3.71 4.62 28.16
N THR A 217 3.93 4.06 26.96
CA THR A 217 5.16 4.20 26.20
C THR A 217 4.85 4.71 24.80
N CYS A 218 5.49 5.82 24.41
CA CYS A 218 5.29 6.41 23.09
C CYS A 218 6.64 6.50 22.36
N THR A 219 6.74 5.82 21.22
CA THR A 219 7.88 5.84 20.32
C THR A 219 7.51 6.69 19.10
N THR A 220 8.03 7.91 19.03
CA THR A 220 7.66 8.91 18.01
C THR A 220 8.92 9.46 17.34
N ASP A 221 8.76 10.10 16.20
CA ASP A 221 9.84 10.82 15.55
C ASP A 221 10.15 12.16 16.25
N PRO A 222 11.33 12.76 15.99
CA PRO A 222 11.67 14.06 16.53
C PRO A 222 10.69 15.15 16.09
N GLY A 223 10.11 15.87 17.06
CA GLY A 223 9.21 16.98 16.81
C GLY A 223 7.72 16.61 16.89
N ASP A 224 7.40 15.32 16.94
CA ASP A 224 6.03 14.85 17.19
C ASP A 224 5.54 15.25 18.58
N ILE A 225 4.22 15.33 18.71
CA ILE A 225 3.56 15.69 19.96
C ILE A 225 3.38 14.42 20.81
N ARG A 226 3.97 14.42 22.01
CA ARG A 226 3.80 13.36 23.02
C ARG A 226 3.00 13.89 24.21
N ILE A 227 1.91 13.22 24.57
CA ILE A 227 1.03 13.58 25.67
C ILE A 227 0.88 12.36 26.59
N SER A 228 1.04 12.55 27.90
CA SER A 228 0.88 11.48 28.90
C SER A 228 1.75 10.24 28.69
N CYS A 229 2.87 10.36 27.97
CA CYS A 229 3.84 9.28 27.82
C CYS A 229 5.17 9.68 28.49
N PRO A 230 5.60 9.02 29.59
CA PRO A 230 6.90 9.26 30.21
C PRO A 230 8.10 9.04 29.27
#